data_AF-A0A953ZUN0-F1
#
_entry.id   AF-A0A953ZUN0-F1
#
_cell.length_a   1.000
_cell.length_b   1.000
_cell.length_c   1.000
_cell.angle_alpha   90.00
_cell.angle_beta   90.00
_cell.angle_gamma   90.00
#
_symmetry.space_group_name_H-M   'P 1'
#
loop_
_entity.id
_entity.type
_entity.pdbx_description
1 polymer ?
#
loop_
_entity_poly.entity_id
_entity_poly.type
_entity_poly.pdbx_seq_one_letter_code
_entity_poly.pdbx_strand_id
1 'polypeptide(L)'
;MLRTLVFALTCPAVLGMLGPAAAQAPTTRYRDPVFAAHTVQNALAYGTALNRYTQLVDTLVLDLYEPGGDAALARPAVVLVHGGGFVNGSRRDAHNVAFCQDLARRGFVVASIDYRLRPSGMWDYSDIVDASHDLKAAVRWLRRFAATYRLDPTRIGTIGGSAGAITCLEAAAVPGEGASGNPGWPSHVDCVVDMWGYLHDEQTLDAGEPPILILHGVSDTTIPYTRAQALAQRAATVGVPHELVPLQGGHSLYALVLSQEIDRIAAFYWRHLRLGSLEGLAARDGWQMPGAKHLTLDVTAPAGRVYLLLLAAQRIDQPLGRLGTLCLDPSAMLLLARTTMPATPRLPVDSVQLAIPDGLHGAIYWQCAFDDGLGRLDVLSNCTATVFP
;
A
#
# COMPACT_ATOMS: atom_id res chain seq x y z
N MET A 1 -21.13 -41.67 75.84
CA MET A 1 -20.89 -40.23 75.65
C MET A 1 -19.59 -40.07 74.88
N LEU A 2 -19.66 -39.92 73.55
CA LEU A 2 -18.50 -39.62 72.71
C LEU A 2 -18.95 -38.49 71.78
N ARG A 3 -18.48 -37.27 72.03
CA ARG A 3 -18.80 -36.08 71.23
C ARG A 3 -17.74 -35.92 70.15
N THR A 4 -18.12 -36.20 68.91
CA THR A 4 -17.32 -35.93 67.71
C THR A 4 -17.40 -34.44 67.39
N LEU A 5 -16.28 -33.72 67.48
CA LEU A 5 -16.16 -32.35 66.96
C LEU A 5 -15.98 -32.40 65.44
N VAL A 6 -16.90 -31.81 64.69
CA VAL A 6 -16.78 -31.53 63.25
C VAL A 6 -16.18 -30.14 63.10
N PHE A 7 -14.96 -30.04 62.57
CA PHE A 7 -14.40 -28.77 62.09
C PHE A 7 -14.96 -28.48 60.69
N ALA A 8 -15.79 -27.45 60.57
CA ALA A 8 -16.24 -26.93 59.28
C ALA A 8 -15.11 -26.08 58.66
N LEU A 9 -14.44 -26.61 57.63
CA LEU A 9 -13.56 -25.84 56.75
C LEU A 9 -14.43 -25.09 55.74
N THR A 10 -14.68 -23.81 55.98
CA THR A 10 -15.26 -22.90 54.97
C THR A 10 -14.16 -22.52 53.98
N CYS A 11 -14.23 -23.06 52.77
CA CYS A 11 -13.42 -22.65 51.63
C CYS A 11 -14.01 -21.34 51.06
N PRO A 12 -13.32 -20.19 51.08
CA PRO A 12 -13.84 -19.00 50.40
C PRO A 12 -13.68 -19.21 48.90
N ALA A 13 -14.81 -19.36 48.20
CA ALA A 13 -14.85 -19.33 46.75
C ALA A 13 -14.33 -17.97 46.27
N VAL A 14 -13.13 -17.95 45.69
CA VAL A 14 -12.64 -16.81 44.91
C VAL A 14 -13.44 -16.81 43.62
N LEU A 15 -14.53 -16.03 43.61
CA LEU A 15 -15.28 -15.70 42.41
C LEU A 15 -14.38 -14.82 41.54
N GLY A 16 -13.61 -15.43 40.64
CA GLY A 16 -12.85 -14.71 39.63
C GLY A 16 -13.80 -13.93 38.75
N MET A 17 -13.82 -12.61 38.90
CA MET A 17 -14.49 -11.73 37.94
C MET A 17 -13.72 -11.81 36.62
N LEU A 18 -14.18 -12.68 35.71
CA LEU A 18 -13.85 -12.59 34.30
C LEU A 18 -14.48 -11.30 33.79
N GLY A 19 -13.71 -10.22 33.75
CA GLY A 19 -14.07 -9.04 33.00
C GLY A 19 -14.31 -9.43 31.53
N PRO A 20 -15.23 -8.76 30.81
CA PRO A 20 -15.41 -9.02 29.39
C PRO A 20 -14.07 -8.82 28.68
N ALA A 21 -13.63 -9.86 27.96
CA ALA A 21 -12.47 -9.74 27.08
C ALA A 21 -12.72 -8.56 26.16
N ALA A 22 -11.81 -7.58 26.15
CA ALA A 22 -11.87 -6.49 25.20
C ALA A 22 -11.94 -7.09 23.79
N ALA A 23 -12.99 -6.79 23.05
CA ALA A 23 -13.11 -7.25 21.67
C ALA A 23 -11.89 -6.76 20.89
N GLN A 24 -11.09 -7.69 20.36
CA GLN A 24 -9.96 -7.38 19.50
C GLN A 24 -10.48 -6.57 18.31
N ALA A 25 -9.84 -5.43 18.01
CA ALA A 25 -10.20 -4.67 16.83
C ALA A 25 -10.16 -5.57 15.59
N PRO A 26 -11.12 -5.45 14.66
CA PRO A 26 -11.15 -6.27 13.46
C PRO A 26 -9.89 -6.02 12.62
N THR A 27 -9.22 -7.10 12.23
CA THR A 27 -8.02 -7.03 11.39
C THR A 27 -8.38 -6.60 9.97
N THR A 28 -7.57 -5.73 9.39
CA THR A 28 -7.72 -5.21 8.03
C THR A 28 -6.63 -5.78 7.13
N ARG A 29 -7.03 -6.48 6.05
CA ARG A 29 -6.11 -6.99 5.02
C ARG A 29 -5.17 -5.90 4.53
N TYR A 30 -3.93 -6.25 4.18
CA TYR A 30 -2.82 -5.37 3.79
C TYR A 30 -2.32 -4.42 4.88
N ARG A 31 -3.10 -4.14 5.92
CA ARG A 31 -2.67 -3.40 7.11
C ARG A 31 -2.24 -4.31 8.23
N ASP A 32 -2.84 -5.49 8.39
CA ASP A 32 -2.58 -6.45 9.46
C ASP A 32 -2.17 -7.82 8.86
N PRO A 33 -1.35 -8.62 9.56
CA PRO A 33 -0.95 -9.94 9.09
C PRO A 33 -2.11 -10.95 9.28
N VAL A 34 -3.05 -10.95 8.33
CA VAL A 34 -4.28 -11.76 8.37
C VAL A 34 -4.10 -13.21 7.89
N PHE A 35 -3.01 -13.52 7.18
CA PHE A 35 -2.70 -14.87 6.73
C PHE A 35 -1.72 -15.55 7.69
N ALA A 36 -2.05 -16.76 8.15
CA ALA A 36 -1.20 -17.53 9.07
C ALA A 36 0.09 -18.06 8.41
N ALA A 37 0.08 -18.22 7.08
CA ALA A 37 1.19 -18.78 6.32
C ALA A 37 1.45 -17.95 5.05
N HIS A 38 2.62 -18.17 4.46
CA HIS A 38 3.01 -17.69 3.14
C HIS A 38 3.61 -18.85 2.35
N THR A 39 3.70 -18.68 1.03
CA THR A 39 4.40 -19.60 0.13
C THR A 39 5.51 -18.87 -0.60
N VAL A 40 6.54 -19.59 -1.03
CA VAL A 40 7.70 -19.01 -1.73
C VAL A 40 8.00 -19.80 -2.99
N GLN A 41 8.06 -19.11 -4.13
CA GLN A 41 8.62 -19.65 -5.37
C GLN A 41 10.02 -19.07 -5.53
N ASN A 42 11.02 -19.94 -5.63
CA ASN A 42 12.42 -19.55 -5.57
C ASN A 42 13.03 -19.41 -6.97
N ALA A 43 13.91 -18.42 -7.12
CA ALA A 43 14.81 -18.22 -8.26
C ALA A 43 14.07 -18.14 -9.61
N LEU A 44 12.94 -17.45 -9.65
CA LEU A 44 12.24 -17.15 -10.90
C LEU A 44 13.08 -16.16 -11.70
N ALA A 45 13.50 -16.53 -12.90
CA ALA A 45 14.22 -15.63 -13.77
C ALA A 45 13.29 -14.51 -14.24
N TYR A 46 13.65 -13.27 -13.94
CA TYR A 46 12.92 -12.10 -14.40
C TYR A 46 13.58 -11.39 -15.56
N GLY A 47 14.86 -11.64 -15.80
CA GLY A 47 15.62 -10.92 -16.81
C GLY A 47 17.03 -11.45 -17.01
N THR A 48 17.73 -10.82 -17.94
CA THR A 48 19.16 -11.05 -18.19
C THR A 48 19.80 -9.73 -18.56
N ALA A 49 21.02 -9.48 -18.09
CA ALA A 49 21.72 -8.26 -18.42
C ALA A 49 23.23 -8.48 -18.51
N LEU A 50 23.89 -7.75 -19.40
CA LEU A 50 25.35 -7.75 -19.47
C LEU A 50 25.89 -7.07 -18.21
N ASN A 51 26.72 -7.79 -17.46
CA ASN A 51 27.49 -7.25 -16.36
C ASN A 51 28.78 -6.64 -16.92
N ARG A 52 28.91 -5.32 -16.80
CA ARG A 52 30.03 -4.58 -17.39
C ARG A 52 31.40 -4.92 -16.79
N TYR A 53 31.44 -5.53 -15.61
CA TYR A 53 32.68 -5.87 -14.95
C TYR A 53 33.15 -7.27 -15.32
N THR A 54 32.23 -8.24 -15.35
CA THR A 54 32.56 -9.63 -15.71
C THR A 54 32.56 -9.86 -17.22
N GLN A 55 31.91 -8.96 -17.99
CA GLN A 55 31.62 -9.12 -19.42
C GLN A 55 30.79 -10.38 -19.71
N LEU A 56 30.06 -10.86 -18.71
CA LEU A 56 29.13 -11.99 -18.81
C LEU A 56 27.69 -11.50 -18.74
N VAL A 57 26.78 -12.29 -19.29
CA VAL A 57 25.34 -12.05 -19.13
C VAL A 57 24.89 -12.71 -17.83
N ASP A 58 24.49 -11.88 -16.87
CA ASP A 58 23.91 -12.34 -15.61
C ASP A 58 22.43 -12.70 -15.84
N THR A 59 22.00 -13.83 -15.27
CA THR A 59 20.57 -14.14 -15.13
C THR A 59 20.07 -13.51 -13.85
N LEU A 60 19.08 -12.62 -13.99
CA LEU A 60 18.49 -11.93 -12.87
C LEU A 60 17.29 -12.71 -12.34
N VAL A 61 17.27 -12.95 -11.03
CA VAL A 61 16.30 -13.84 -10.39
C VAL A 61 15.59 -13.17 -9.23
N LEU A 62 14.35 -13.58 -9.00
CA LEU A 62 13.55 -13.17 -7.85
C LEU A 62 13.03 -14.39 -7.08
N ASP A 63 12.80 -14.21 -5.78
CA ASP A 63 11.98 -15.11 -4.97
C ASP A 63 10.61 -14.44 -4.76
N LEU A 64 9.53 -15.13 -5.13
CA LEU A 64 8.15 -14.62 -5.06
C LEU A 64 7.43 -15.18 -3.84
N TYR A 65 7.09 -14.30 -2.90
CA TYR A 65 6.37 -14.62 -1.68
C TYR A 65 4.90 -14.29 -1.84
N GLU A 66 4.02 -15.25 -1.56
CA GLU A 66 2.57 -15.07 -1.68
C GLU A 66 1.85 -15.42 -0.36
N PRO A 67 0.73 -14.76 -0.05
CA PRO A 67 -0.12 -15.15 1.07
C PRO A 67 -0.65 -16.58 0.89
N GLY A 68 -0.50 -17.41 1.91
CA GLY A 68 -0.95 -18.80 1.88
C GLY A 68 -2.48 -18.91 1.88
N GLY A 69 -3.04 -19.60 0.88
CA GLY A 69 -4.48 -19.86 0.80
C GLY A 69 -5.34 -18.64 0.39
N ASP A 70 -4.71 -17.56 -0.09
CA ASP A 70 -5.45 -16.37 -0.51
C ASP A 70 -6.16 -16.58 -1.86
N ALA A 71 -7.48 -16.38 -1.83
CA ALA A 71 -8.37 -16.52 -2.97
C ALA A 71 -8.51 -15.22 -3.81
N ALA A 72 -7.89 -14.11 -3.40
CA ALA A 72 -7.95 -12.89 -4.19
C ALA A 72 -7.34 -13.07 -5.59
N LEU A 73 -8.05 -12.53 -6.59
CA LEU A 73 -7.72 -12.69 -8.00
C LEU A 73 -6.81 -11.58 -8.55
N ALA A 74 -6.69 -10.45 -7.83
CA ALA A 74 -5.82 -9.33 -8.15
C ALA A 74 -5.24 -8.76 -6.86
N ARG A 75 -3.94 -9.03 -6.62
CA ARG A 75 -3.24 -8.69 -5.37
C ARG A 75 -2.18 -7.63 -5.66
N PRO A 76 -2.05 -6.57 -4.83
CA PRO A 76 -0.97 -5.61 -4.99
C PRO A 76 0.39 -6.30 -4.80
N ALA A 77 1.39 -5.81 -5.52
CA ALA A 77 2.74 -6.31 -5.45
C ALA A 77 3.69 -5.32 -4.75
N VAL A 78 4.71 -5.86 -4.09
CA VAL A 78 5.84 -5.09 -3.56
C VAL A 78 7.13 -5.70 -4.08
N VAL A 79 8.02 -4.89 -4.67
CA VAL A 79 9.38 -5.33 -5.01
C VAL A 79 10.31 -4.97 -3.87
N LEU A 80 10.97 -5.97 -3.29
CA LEU A 80 11.99 -5.77 -2.25
C LEU A 80 13.39 -5.84 -2.88
N VAL A 81 14.20 -4.82 -2.63
CA VAL A 81 15.56 -4.70 -3.15
C VAL A 81 16.57 -4.67 -2.01
N HIS A 82 17.52 -5.59 -2.03
CA HIS A 82 18.50 -5.73 -0.95
C HIS A 82 19.54 -4.60 -0.95
N GLY A 83 20.03 -4.25 0.24
CA GLY A 83 21.21 -3.41 0.40
C GLY A 83 22.51 -4.14 0.09
N GLY A 84 23.64 -3.47 0.29
CA GLY A 84 24.96 -4.09 0.08
C GLY A 84 25.95 -3.26 -0.75
N GLY A 85 25.73 -1.94 -0.84
CA GLY A 85 26.64 -1.02 -1.53
C GLY A 85 26.91 -1.39 -2.99
N PHE A 86 25.96 -2.04 -3.65
CA PHE A 86 26.06 -2.57 -5.02
C PHE A 86 27.15 -3.66 -5.23
N VAL A 87 27.85 -4.06 -4.17
CA VAL A 87 28.98 -5.02 -4.24
C VAL A 87 28.67 -6.36 -3.59
N ASN A 88 27.61 -6.42 -2.76
CA ASN A 88 27.19 -7.61 -2.05
C ASN A 88 25.68 -7.57 -1.72
N GLY A 89 25.25 -8.52 -0.89
CA GLY A 89 23.85 -8.69 -0.49
C GLY A 89 23.14 -9.71 -1.36
N SER A 90 21.94 -10.08 -0.93
CA SER A 90 21.07 -10.97 -1.69
C SER A 90 19.61 -10.78 -1.32
N ARG A 91 18.73 -11.13 -2.27
CA ARG A 91 17.29 -11.32 -2.04
C ARG A 91 16.95 -12.24 -0.87
N ARG A 92 17.92 -13.05 -0.42
CA ARG A 92 17.80 -14.04 0.68
C ARG A 92 18.44 -13.61 1.99
N ASP A 93 18.95 -12.39 2.12
CA ASP A 93 19.43 -11.91 3.41
C ASP A 93 18.31 -11.99 4.45
N ALA A 94 18.63 -12.44 5.67
CA ALA A 94 17.62 -12.82 6.67
C ALA A 94 16.63 -11.68 6.99
N HIS A 95 17.10 -10.43 6.99
CA HIS A 95 16.24 -9.27 7.18
C HIS A 95 15.26 -9.08 6.02
N ASN A 96 15.72 -9.20 4.77
CA ASN A 96 14.88 -9.11 3.56
C ASN A 96 13.80 -10.19 3.54
N VAL A 97 14.18 -11.43 3.89
CA VAL A 97 13.24 -12.55 4.04
C VAL A 97 12.16 -12.20 5.07
N ALA A 98 12.54 -11.63 6.23
CA ALA A 98 11.58 -11.29 7.27
C ALA A 98 10.56 -10.22 6.81
N PHE A 99 11.00 -9.18 6.08
CA PHE A 99 10.08 -8.22 5.45
C PHE A 99 9.14 -8.89 4.44
N CYS A 100 9.67 -9.76 3.57
CA CYS A 100 8.86 -10.47 2.58
C CYS A 100 7.79 -11.34 3.24
N GLN A 101 8.14 -12.07 4.30
CA GLN A 101 7.22 -12.92 5.03
C GLN A 101 6.14 -12.13 5.75
N ASP A 102 6.46 -10.95 6.28
CA ASP A 102 5.48 -10.10 6.95
C ASP A 102 4.48 -9.50 5.95
N LEU A 103 4.98 -8.86 4.90
CA LEU A 103 4.13 -8.28 3.86
C LEU A 103 3.30 -9.35 3.13
N ALA A 104 3.86 -10.53 2.87
CA ALA A 104 3.09 -11.66 2.33
C ALA A 104 1.95 -12.09 3.26
N ARG A 105 2.19 -12.16 4.57
CA ARG A 105 1.13 -12.46 5.56
C ARG A 105 0.08 -11.36 5.69
N ARG A 106 0.37 -10.14 5.25
CA ARG A 106 -0.63 -9.06 5.13
C ARG A 106 -1.46 -9.16 3.84
N GLY A 107 -1.04 -9.97 2.86
CA GLY A 107 -1.78 -10.22 1.62
C GLY A 107 -1.11 -9.70 0.36
N PHE A 108 0.06 -9.07 0.46
CA PHE A 108 0.84 -8.62 -0.70
C PHE A 108 1.50 -9.81 -1.41
N VAL A 109 1.68 -9.71 -2.72
CA VAL A 109 2.69 -10.55 -3.38
C VAL A 109 4.03 -9.80 -3.35
N VAL A 110 5.07 -10.40 -2.79
CA VAL A 110 6.37 -9.75 -2.61
C VAL A 110 7.42 -10.41 -3.50
N ALA A 111 8.03 -9.65 -4.40
CA ALA A 111 9.15 -10.09 -5.22
C ALA A 111 10.45 -9.57 -4.62
N SER A 112 11.22 -10.45 -3.97
CA SER A 112 12.58 -10.13 -3.51
C SER A 112 13.55 -10.41 -4.66
N ILE A 113 14.28 -9.40 -5.13
CA ILE A 113 15.10 -9.51 -6.35
C ILE A 113 16.59 -9.50 -6.03
N ASP A 114 17.37 -10.27 -6.78
CA ASP A 114 18.79 -9.96 -6.98
C ASP A 114 18.92 -8.98 -8.15
N TYR A 115 19.90 -8.09 -8.12
CA TYR A 115 20.29 -7.20 -9.21
C TYR A 115 21.78 -7.36 -9.51
N ARG A 116 22.27 -6.81 -10.63
CA ARG A 116 23.70 -6.89 -10.99
C ARG A 116 24.55 -6.24 -9.90
N LEU A 117 25.53 -7.01 -9.43
CA LEU A 117 26.54 -6.54 -8.49
C LEU A 117 27.89 -6.40 -9.19
N ARG A 118 28.68 -5.46 -8.70
CA ARG A 118 30.09 -5.34 -9.07
C ARG A 118 30.95 -6.30 -8.23
N PRO A 119 32.04 -6.86 -8.79
CA PRO A 119 32.85 -7.84 -8.07
C PRO A 119 33.61 -7.32 -6.84
N SER A 120 34.12 -6.08 -6.85
CA SER A 120 34.87 -5.50 -5.72
C SER A 120 35.11 -3.98 -5.87
N GLY A 121 35.45 -3.29 -4.78
CA GLY A 121 35.86 -1.86 -4.74
C GLY A 121 34.73 -0.86 -4.46
N MET A 122 35.01 0.44 -4.62
CA MET A 122 34.02 1.52 -4.48
C MET A 122 33.08 1.60 -5.68
N TRP A 123 31.78 1.40 -5.44
CA TRP A 123 30.71 1.58 -6.41
C TRP A 123 30.72 3.00 -7.02
N ASP A 124 30.22 3.14 -8.25
CA ASP A 124 30.03 4.42 -8.92
C ASP A 124 28.58 4.57 -9.45
N TYR A 125 28.26 5.72 -10.03
CA TYR A 125 26.90 6.00 -10.50
C TYR A 125 26.39 4.98 -11.53
N SER A 126 27.27 4.35 -12.30
CA SER A 126 26.85 3.35 -13.28
C SER A 126 26.30 2.10 -12.61
N ASP A 127 26.75 1.74 -11.40
CA ASP A 127 26.22 0.64 -10.59
C ASP A 127 24.77 0.90 -10.16
N ILE A 128 24.47 2.15 -9.77
CA ILE A 128 23.12 2.62 -9.47
C ILE A 128 22.22 2.43 -10.70
N VAL A 129 22.67 2.93 -11.86
CA VAL A 129 21.91 2.83 -13.12
C VAL A 129 21.63 1.37 -13.50
N ASP A 130 22.60 0.47 -13.33
CA ASP A 130 22.41 -0.95 -13.60
C ASP A 130 21.37 -1.58 -12.68
N ALA A 131 21.48 -1.34 -11.37
CA ALA A 131 20.52 -1.84 -10.39
C ALA A 131 19.11 -1.29 -10.65
N SER A 132 18.97 -0.01 -10.99
CA SER A 132 17.68 0.60 -11.30
C SER A 132 17.04 0.02 -12.56
N HIS A 133 17.84 -0.26 -13.61
CA HIS A 133 17.35 -0.97 -14.79
C HIS A 133 16.90 -2.40 -14.49
N ASP A 134 17.57 -3.08 -13.57
CA ASP A 134 17.24 -4.43 -13.14
C ASP A 134 15.94 -4.44 -12.33
N LEU A 135 15.75 -3.49 -11.40
CA LEU A 135 14.47 -3.28 -10.72
C LEU A 135 13.33 -2.99 -11.70
N LYS A 136 13.55 -2.09 -12.68
CA LYS A 136 12.56 -1.82 -13.73
C LYS A 136 12.19 -3.09 -14.50
N ALA A 137 13.15 -3.97 -14.80
CA ALA A 137 12.87 -5.25 -15.44
C ALA A 137 12.04 -6.21 -14.56
N ALA A 138 12.24 -6.20 -13.24
CA ALA A 138 11.43 -6.97 -12.30
C ALA A 138 9.98 -6.43 -12.22
N VAL A 139 9.79 -5.11 -12.22
CA VAL A 139 8.45 -4.50 -12.27
C VAL A 139 7.74 -4.87 -13.58
N ARG A 140 8.44 -4.80 -14.72
CA ARG A 140 7.92 -5.25 -16.02
C ARG A 140 7.57 -6.73 -16.01
N TRP A 141 8.36 -7.57 -15.34
CA TRP A 141 8.07 -8.99 -15.17
C TRP A 141 6.78 -9.20 -14.38
N LEU A 142 6.58 -8.49 -13.26
CA LEU A 142 5.35 -8.57 -12.48
C LEU A 142 4.12 -8.21 -13.33
N ARG A 143 4.20 -7.15 -14.12
CA ARG A 143 3.10 -6.78 -15.03
C ARG A 143 2.86 -7.84 -16.11
N ARG A 144 3.93 -8.35 -16.72
CA ARG A 144 3.85 -9.40 -17.75
C ARG A 144 3.18 -10.68 -17.23
N PHE A 145 3.51 -11.08 -16.01
CA PHE A 145 3.01 -12.31 -15.40
C PHE A 145 1.86 -12.08 -14.41
N ALA A 146 1.21 -10.91 -14.47
CA ALA A 146 0.17 -10.54 -13.52
C ALA A 146 -0.98 -11.55 -13.47
N ALA A 147 -1.44 -12.04 -14.63
CA ALA A 147 -2.48 -13.06 -14.69
C ALA A 147 -2.04 -14.41 -14.06
N THR A 148 -0.80 -14.82 -14.29
CA THR A 148 -0.23 -16.07 -13.76
C THR A 148 -0.18 -16.06 -12.24
N TYR A 149 0.26 -14.95 -11.65
CA TYR A 149 0.44 -14.81 -10.21
C TYR A 149 -0.68 -14.02 -9.53
N ARG A 150 -1.83 -13.82 -10.19
CA ARG A 150 -3.00 -13.08 -9.66
C ARG A 150 -2.61 -11.74 -9.04
N LEU A 151 -1.83 -10.96 -9.78
CA LEU A 151 -1.36 -9.63 -9.39
C LEU A 151 -2.27 -8.56 -9.98
N ASP A 152 -2.39 -7.45 -9.26
CA ASP A 152 -2.90 -6.21 -9.81
C ASP A 152 -1.73 -5.43 -10.43
N PRO A 153 -1.64 -5.32 -11.78
CA PRO A 153 -0.52 -4.65 -12.44
C PRO A 153 -0.52 -3.13 -12.28
N THR A 154 -1.58 -2.57 -11.67
CA THR A 154 -1.74 -1.13 -11.39
C THR A 154 -1.38 -0.75 -9.95
N ARG A 155 -0.90 -1.71 -9.16
CA ARG A 155 -0.60 -1.52 -7.73
C ARG A 155 0.72 -2.21 -7.37
N ILE A 156 1.83 -1.55 -7.69
CA ILE A 156 3.18 -2.05 -7.47
C ILE A 156 3.98 -1.02 -6.67
N GLY A 157 4.25 -1.32 -5.41
CA GLY A 157 5.18 -0.55 -4.57
C GLY A 157 6.59 -1.13 -4.57
N THR A 158 7.55 -0.38 -4.03
CA THR A 158 8.91 -0.88 -3.80
C THR A 158 9.40 -0.57 -2.39
N ILE A 159 10.25 -1.44 -1.85
CA ILE A 159 11.00 -1.22 -0.61
C ILE A 159 12.44 -1.64 -0.79
N GLY A 160 13.37 -0.85 -0.25
CA GLY A 160 14.77 -1.25 -0.22
C GLY A 160 15.48 -0.65 0.97
N GLY A 161 16.66 -1.20 1.28
CA GLY A 161 17.57 -0.67 2.30
C GLY A 161 18.91 -0.26 1.71
N SER A 162 19.45 0.90 2.10
CA SER A 162 20.77 1.37 1.64
C SER A 162 20.86 1.42 0.11
N ALA A 163 21.79 0.71 -0.53
CA ALA A 163 21.87 0.54 -1.98
C ALA A 163 20.54 0.10 -2.63
N GLY A 164 19.75 -0.74 -1.96
CA GLY A 164 18.43 -1.14 -2.46
C GLY A 164 17.43 0.00 -2.44
N ALA A 165 17.49 0.88 -1.45
CA ALA A 165 16.65 2.06 -1.39
C ALA A 165 17.03 3.10 -2.45
N ILE A 166 18.33 3.33 -2.65
CA ILE A 166 18.86 4.14 -3.77
C ILE A 166 18.33 3.59 -5.10
N THR A 167 18.39 2.27 -5.29
CA THR A 167 17.87 1.60 -6.48
C THR A 167 16.38 1.89 -6.72
N CYS A 168 15.56 1.81 -5.67
CA CYS A 168 14.12 2.09 -5.74
C CYS A 168 13.84 3.55 -6.12
N LEU A 169 14.51 4.50 -5.47
CA LEU A 169 14.34 5.92 -5.73
C LEU A 169 14.77 6.29 -7.15
N GLU A 170 15.92 5.81 -7.59
CA GLU A 170 16.48 6.06 -8.92
C GLU A 170 15.63 5.39 -10.01
N ALA A 171 15.10 4.19 -9.76
CA ALA A 171 14.19 3.55 -10.70
C ALA A 171 12.87 4.32 -10.85
N ALA A 172 12.39 4.99 -9.80
CA ALA A 172 11.22 5.86 -9.87
C ALA A 172 11.53 7.15 -10.64
N ALA A 173 12.52 7.92 -10.18
CA ALA A 173 12.72 9.31 -10.60
C ALA A 173 13.61 9.50 -11.85
N VAL A 174 14.47 8.52 -12.19
CA VAL A 174 15.42 8.69 -13.30
C VAL A 174 14.93 8.00 -14.57
N PRO A 175 14.81 8.73 -15.71
CA PRO A 175 14.41 8.14 -16.98
C PRO A 175 15.39 7.07 -17.49
N GLY A 176 14.86 6.13 -18.28
CA GLY A 176 15.65 5.08 -18.93
C GLY A 176 15.21 3.68 -18.49
N GLU A 177 14.96 2.79 -19.45
CA GLU A 177 14.38 1.47 -19.19
C GLU A 177 15.42 0.36 -19.02
N GLY A 178 16.65 0.59 -19.48
CA GLY A 178 17.69 -0.42 -19.61
C GLY A 178 17.31 -1.55 -20.58
N ALA A 179 18.11 -2.61 -20.56
CA ALA A 179 17.93 -3.80 -21.40
C ALA A 179 17.73 -5.10 -20.60
N SER A 180 17.52 -4.99 -19.28
CA SER A 180 17.55 -6.14 -18.37
C SER A 180 16.38 -7.12 -18.50
N GLY A 181 15.37 -6.81 -19.33
CA GLY A 181 14.32 -7.77 -19.70
C GLY A 181 12.90 -7.20 -19.74
N ASN A 182 12.00 -8.00 -20.30
CA ASN A 182 10.55 -7.72 -20.46
C ASN A 182 10.23 -6.38 -21.15
N PRO A 183 10.83 -6.06 -22.31
CA PRO A 183 10.51 -4.83 -23.04
C PRO A 183 9.03 -4.79 -23.44
N GLY A 184 8.47 -3.60 -23.56
CA GLY A 184 7.07 -3.38 -23.94
C GLY A 184 6.07 -3.40 -22.77
N TRP A 185 6.52 -3.74 -21.55
CA TRP A 185 5.74 -3.58 -20.33
C TRP A 185 6.14 -2.31 -19.59
N PRO A 186 5.21 -1.62 -18.89
CA PRO A 186 5.56 -0.44 -18.08
C PRO A 186 6.44 -0.80 -16.88
N SER A 187 7.35 0.08 -16.49
CA SER A 187 8.27 -0.10 -15.35
C SER A 187 8.02 0.81 -14.16
N HIS A 188 7.06 1.76 -14.27
CA HIS A 188 6.73 2.70 -13.20
C HIS A 188 6.25 1.98 -11.93
N VAL A 189 6.46 2.61 -10.78
CA VAL A 189 6.02 2.12 -9.46
C VAL A 189 5.08 3.15 -8.85
N ASP A 190 4.17 2.70 -7.99
CA ASP A 190 3.09 3.53 -7.46
C ASP A 190 3.44 4.19 -6.12
N CYS A 191 4.46 3.68 -5.42
CA CYS A 191 5.05 4.29 -4.22
C CYS A 191 6.40 3.65 -3.86
N VAL A 192 7.24 4.39 -3.13
CA VAL A 192 8.58 3.97 -2.71
C VAL A 192 8.73 4.04 -1.19
N VAL A 193 9.23 2.97 -0.59
CA VAL A 193 9.70 2.92 0.79
C VAL A 193 11.23 2.90 0.79
N ASP A 194 11.81 4.04 1.15
CA ASP A 194 13.23 4.29 1.28
C ASP A 194 13.69 4.02 2.72
N MET A 195 14.43 2.92 2.94
CA MET A 195 15.13 2.69 4.21
C MET A 195 16.60 3.09 4.06
N TRP A 196 16.96 4.24 4.63
CA TRP A 196 18.31 4.81 4.69
C TRP A 196 19.07 4.89 3.35
N GLY A 197 18.38 5.24 2.27
CA GLY A 197 18.93 5.53 0.95
C GLY A 197 19.01 7.04 0.66
N TYR A 198 19.11 7.36 -0.64
CA TYR A 198 19.07 8.71 -1.18
C TYR A 198 18.94 8.67 -2.72
N LEU A 199 18.56 9.79 -3.34
CA LEU A 199 18.73 10.01 -4.79
C LEU A 199 20.12 10.58 -5.08
N HIS A 200 20.84 10.02 -6.05
CA HIS A 200 22.18 10.45 -6.45
C HIS A 200 22.23 11.96 -6.70
N ASP A 201 21.28 12.44 -7.50
CA ASP A 201 20.98 13.86 -7.65
C ASP A 201 19.52 14.09 -7.26
N GLU A 202 19.27 14.74 -6.13
CA GLU A 202 17.91 15.04 -5.69
C GLU A 202 17.14 15.89 -6.71
N GLN A 203 17.80 16.66 -7.57
CA GLN A 203 17.11 17.48 -8.58
C GLN A 203 16.38 16.65 -9.64
N THR A 204 16.66 15.35 -9.76
CA THR A 204 15.93 14.46 -10.69
C THR A 204 14.51 14.18 -10.24
N LEU A 205 14.19 14.32 -8.95
CA LEU A 205 12.82 14.17 -8.47
C LEU A 205 11.97 15.34 -8.96
N ASP A 206 10.92 15.04 -9.72
CA ASP A 206 10.01 16.04 -10.30
C ASP A 206 8.56 15.85 -9.82
N ALA A 207 7.69 16.80 -10.13
CA ALA A 207 6.28 16.71 -9.84
C ALA A 207 5.65 15.51 -10.57
N GLY A 208 4.79 14.76 -9.87
CA GLY A 208 4.12 13.57 -10.41
C GLY A 208 4.87 12.26 -10.19
N GLU A 209 6.09 12.32 -9.65
CA GLU A 209 6.80 11.14 -9.16
C GLU A 209 6.04 10.47 -7.99
N PRO A 210 6.22 9.14 -7.79
CA PRO A 210 5.41 8.40 -6.84
C PRO A 210 5.69 8.83 -5.38
N PRO A 211 4.68 8.70 -4.48
CA PRO A 211 4.84 8.98 -3.06
C PRO A 211 6.02 8.24 -2.42
N ILE A 212 6.68 8.88 -1.44
CA ILE A 212 7.89 8.35 -0.80
C ILE A 212 7.76 8.31 0.72
N LEU A 213 7.95 7.14 1.33
CA LEU A 213 8.18 7.00 2.77
C LEU A 213 9.68 6.86 3.02
N ILE A 214 10.27 7.82 3.74
CA ILE A 214 11.70 7.89 4.02
C ILE A 214 11.92 7.52 5.50
N LEU A 215 12.64 6.43 5.77
CA LEU A 215 13.01 6.02 7.12
C LEU A 215 14.54 6.05 7.26
N HIS A 216 15.08 6.90 8.14
CA HIS A 216 16.53 7.12 8.17
C HIS A 216 17.06 7.33 9.59
N GLY A 217 18.18 6.69 9.91
CA GLY A 217 18.87 6.84 11.19
C GLY A 217 19.48 8.24 11.37
N VAL A 218 19.16 8.92 12.47
CA VAL A 218 19.67 10.28 12.74
C VAL A 218 21.17 10.32 13.06
N SER A 219 21.78 9.17 13.36
CA SER A 219 23.22 9.01 13.61
C SER A 219 23.90 8.17 12.52
N ASP A 220 23.32 8.09 11.33
CA ASP A 220 23.90 7.35 10.21
C ASP A 220 25.19 8.00 9.70
N THR A 221 26.30 7.26 9.79
CA THR A 221 27.63 7.67 9.35
C THR A 221 28.01 7.11 7.98
N THR A 222 27.17 6.25 7.40
CA THR A 222 27.37 5.67 6.06
C THR A 222 26.68 6.52 5.01
N ILE A 223 25.39 6.77 5.21
CA ILE A 223 24.61 7.71 4.40
C ILE A 223 24.09 8.77 5.38
N PRO A 224 24.72 9.96 5.43
CA PRO A 224 24.35 10.98 6.40
C PRO A 224 22.85 11.31 6.34
N TYR A 225 22.22 11.45 7.50
CA TYR A 225 20.80 11.81 7.64
C TYR A 225 20.41 13.06 6.83
N THR A 226 21.36 13.96 6.56
CA THR A 226 21.17 15.13 5.70
C THR A 226 20.73 14.77 4.28
N ARG A 227 21.03 13.58 3.76
CA ARG A 227 20.53 13.10 2.46
C ARG A 227 19.03 12.85 2.49
N ALA A 228 18.51 12.21 3.54
CA ALA A 228 17.06 12.06 3.74
C ALA A 228 16.36 13.42 3.89
N GLN A 229 16.98 14.36 4.59
CA GLN A 229 16.44 15.73 4.71
C GLN A 229 16.41 16.44 3.35
N ALA A 230 17.45 16.30 2.53
CA ALA A 230 17.50 16.88 1.18
C ALA A 230 16.44 16.26 0.25
N LEU A 231 16.26 14.94 0.30
CA LEU A 231 15.21 14.25 -0.45
C LEU A 231 13.81 14.73 -0.04
N ALA A 232 13.52 14.78 1.26
CA ALA A 232 12.25 15.28 1.77
C ALA A 232 12.00 16.75 1.37
N GLN A 233 13.03 17.61 1.49
CA GLN A 233 12.93 19.00 1.08
C GLN A 233 12.65 19.15 -0.41
N ARG A 234 13.30 18.34 -1.26
CA ARG A 234 13.02 18.31 -2.70
C ARG A 234 11.59 17.85 -2.96
N ALA A 235 11.17 16.74 -2.37
CA ALA A 235 9.81 16.21 -2.53
C ALA A 235 8.75 17.27 -2.16
N ALA A 236 8.96 18.00 -1.06
CA ALA A 236 8.11 19.12 -0.68
C ALA A 236 8.11 20.25 -1.72
N THR A 237 9.27 20.57 -2.29
CA THR A 237 9.43 21.65 -3.30
C THR A 237 8.67 21.36 -4.59
N VAL A 238 8.67 20.11 -5.05
CA VAL A 238 8.00 19.69 -6.29
C VAL A 238 6.60 19.11 -6.07
N GLY A 239 6.13 19.03 -4.83
CA GLY A 239 4.79 18.55 -4.50
C GLY A 239 4.61 17.03 -4.54
N VAL A 240 5.69 16.25 -4.45
CA VAL A 240 5.62 14.79 -4.30
C VAL A 240 5.18 14.46 -2.87
N PRO A 241 4.09 13.68 -2.68
CA PRO A 241 3.68 13.26 -1.35
C PRO A 241 4.78 12.46 -0.67
N HIS A 242 5.16 12.87 0.54
CA HIS A 242 6.26 12.20 1.24
C HIS A 242 6.06 12.24 2.76
N GLU A 243 6.74 11.33 3.43
CA GLU A 243 6.87 11.29 4.88
C GLU A 243 8.32 10.99 5.25
N LEU A 244 8.91 11.80 6.14
CA LEU A 244 10.24 11.55 6.69
C LEU A 244 10.13 11.10 8.15
N VAL A 245 10.62 9.89 8.42
CA VAL A 245 10.62 9.24 9.73
C VAL A 245 12.06 9.17 10.25
N PRO A 246 12.46 10.09 11.16
CA PRO A 246 13.75 9.99 11.83
C PRO A 246 13.77 8.80 12.79
N LEU A 247 14.76 7.93 12.64
CA LEU A 247 14.97 6.76 13.49
C LEU A 247 16.14 7.00 14.45
N GLN A 248 15.99 6.56 15.69
CA GLN A 248 17.11 6.56 16.64
C GLN A 248 18.09 5.44 16.25
N GLY A 249 19.32 5.82 15.88
CA GLY A 249 20.38 4.88 15.49
C GLY A 249 21.14 5.30 14.24
N GLY A 250 22.03 4.42 13.81
CA GLY A 250 22.89 4.61 12.63
C GLY A 250 22.33 3.95 11.36
N HIS A 251 23.22 3.37 10.55
CA HIS A 251 22.87 2.70 9.31
C HIS A 251 22.24 1.30 9.52
N SER A 252 21.45 0.83 8.56
CA SER A 252 20.95 -0.57 8.51
C SER A 252 20.06 -0.98 9.69
N LEU A 253 19.11 -0.14 10.07
CA LEU A 253 18.18 -0.34 11.19
C LEU A 253 17.03 -1.35 10.88
N TYR A 254 17.30 -2.42 10.13
CA TYR A 254 16.29 -3.37 9.66
C TYR A 254 15.44 -3.97 10.79
N ALA A 255 16.08 -4.41 11.89
CA ALA A 255 15.36 -5.00 13.02
C ALA A 255 14.44 -3.99 13.71
N LEU A 256 14.86 -2.73 13.81
CA LEU A 256 14.06 -1.65 14.39
C LEU A 256 12.87 -1.35 13.48
N VAL A 257 13.09 -1.15 12.17
CA VAL A 257 12.01 -0.88 11.23
C VAL A 257 11.01 -2.03 11.19
N LEU A 258 11.47 -3.28 11.14
CA LEU A 258 10.59 -4.43 11.12
C LEU A 258 9.76 -4.56 12.40
N SER A 259 10.30 -4.19 13.56
CA SER A 259 9.61 -4.33 14.85
C SER A 259 8.75 -3.12 15.24
N GLN A 260 9.05 -1.92 14.73
CA GLN A 260 8.41 -0.67 15.18
C GLN A 260 7.70 0.09 14.07
N GLU A 261 8.12 -0.06 12.81
CA GLU A 261 7.64 0.76 11.69
C GLU A 261 6.96 -0.07 10.57
N ILE A 262 6.91 -1.40 10.69
CA ILE A 262 6.31 -2.25 9.67
C ILE A 262 4.81 -1.95 9.45
N ASP A 263 4.09 -1.58 10.51
CA ASP A 263 2.69 -1.18 10.42
C ASP A 263 2.52 0.19 9.74
N ARG A 264 3.48 1.10 9.91
CA ARG A 264 3.54 2.37 9.17
C ARG A 264 3.78 2.11 7.68
N ILE A 265 4.72 1.23 7.35
CA ILE A 265 4.99 0.80 5.97
C ILE A 265 3.72 0.19 5.35
N ALA A 266 3.03 -0.69 6.08
CA ALA A 266 1.77 -1.28 5.64
C ALA A 266 0.66 -0.22 5.43
N ALA A 267 0.55 0.76 6.33
CA ALA A 267 -0.40 1.86 6.19
C ALA A 267 -0.06 2.80 5.02
N PHE A 268 1.22 3.03 4.77
CA PHE A 268 1.70 3.79 3.61
C PHE A 268 1.31 3.09 2.30
N TYR A 269 1.57 1.78 2.18
CA TYR A 269 1.12 1.00 1.04
C TYR A 269 -0.40 0.99 0.91
N TRP A 270 -1.13 0.81 2.01
CA TRP A 270 -2.59 0.86 2.01
C TRP A 270 -3.13 2.14 1.37
N ARG A 271 -2.55 3.28 1.73
CA ARG A 271 -2.94 4.60 1.20
C ARG A 271 -2.53 4.76 -0.26
N HIS A 272 -1.25 4.55 -0.57
CA HIS A 272 -0.69 4.96 -1.87
C HIS A 272 -0.87 3.93 -2.98
N LEU A 273 -1.12 2.66 -2.64
CA LEU A 273 -1.60 1.64 -3.57
C LEU A 273 -3.14 1.57 -3.63
N ARG A 274 -3.84 2.50 -2.97
CA ARG A 274 -5.31 2.65 -3.02
C ARG A 274 -6.04 1.35 -2.63
N LEU A 275 -5.60 0.72 -1.54
CA LEU A 275 -6.12 -0.60 -1.13
C LEU A 275 -7.42 -0.51 -0.32
N GLY A 276 -7.73 0.69 0.19
CA GLY A 276 -9.03 1.01 0.78
C GLY A 276 -10.03 1.62 -0.20
N SER A 277 -9.63 1.91 -1.45
CA SER A 277 -10.54 2.44 -2.45
C SER A 277 -11.47 1.34 -2.95
N LEU A 278 -12.74 1.68 -3.17
CA LEU A 278 -13.71 0.81 -3.83
C LEU A 278 -13.36 0.55 -5.30
N GLU A 279 -12.19 0.94 -5.82
CA GLU A 279 -11.79 0.73 -7.22
C GLU A 279 -11.73 -0.77 -7.63
N GLY A 280 -11.79 -1.70 -6.67
CA GLY A 280 -12.04 -3.13 -6.94
C GLY A 280 -13.49 -3.47 -7.32
N LEU A 281 -14.43 -2.54 -7.10
CA LEU A 281 -15.75 -2.49 -7.73
C LEU A 281 -15.63 -1.44 -8.83
N ALA A 282 -15.39 -1.88 -10.06
CA ALA A 282 -15.42 -1.00 -11.22
C ALA A 282 -16.57 0.01 -11.09
N ALA A 283 -16.24 1.31 -11.04
CA ALA A 283 -17.17 2.34 -11.46
C ALA A 283 -17.57 1.95 -12.88
N ARG A 284 -18.77 1.37 -13.01
CA ARG A 284 -19.41 1.22 -14.31
C ARG A 284 -19.78 2.64 -14.73
N ASP A 285 -18.85 3.31 -15.41
CA ASP A 285 -19.15 4.52 -16.14
C ASP A 285 -20.43 4.27 -16.97
N GLY A 286 -21.45 5.11 -16.75
CA GLY A 286 -22.69 5.07 -17.53
C GLY A 286 -23.79 4.13 -17.05
N TRP A 287 -24.05 4.01 -15.74
CA TRP A 287 -25.33 3.43 -15.29
C TRP A 287 -26.49 4.35 -15.69
N GLN A 288 -27.31 3.88 -16.63
CA GLN A 288 -28.61 4.46 -16.96
C GLN A 288 -29.67 3.72 -16.14
N MET A 289 -30.45 4.45 -15.32
CA MET A 289 -31.57 3.87 -14.57
C MET A 289 -32.89 4.51 -15.01
N PRO A 290 -33.72 3.84 -15.81
CA PRO A 290 -35.08 4.29 -16.09
C PRO A 290 -35.98 3.99 -14.88
N GLY A 291 -36.55 5.01 -14.25
CA GLY A 291 -37.66 4.87 -13.30
C GLY A 291 -37.37 4.23 -11.93
N ALA A 292 -36.11 4.12 -11.49
CA ALA A 292 -35.77 3.58 -10.17
C ALA A 292 -36.04 4.61 -9.05
N LYS A 293 -36.86 4.26 -8.05
CA LYS A 293 -37.13 5.09 -6.86
C LYS A 293 -36.06 4.98 -5.76
N HIS A 294 -35.18 3.99 -5.86
CA HIS A 294 -34.15 3.69 -4.89
C HIS A 294 -32.83 3.36 -5.60
N LEU A 295 -31.74 3.99 -5.16
CA LEU A 295 -30.38 3.62 -5.54
C LEU A 295 -29.86 2.63 -4.49
N THR A 296 -29.43 1.45 -4.92
CA THR A 296 -28.75 0.48 -4.05
C THR A 296 -27.25 0.56 -4.29
N LEU A 297 -26.49 0.92 -3.25
CA LEU A 297 -25.03 0.90 -3.28
C LEU A 297 -24.54 -0.28 -2.45
N ASP A 298 -23.83 -1.20 -3.10
CA ASP A 298 -23.13 -2.29 -2.44
C ASP A 298 -21.82 -1.75 -1.86
N VAL A 299 -21.81 -1.47 -0.55
CA VAL A 299 -20.63 -0.91 0.13
C VAL A 299 -19.89 -2.04 0.85
N THR A 300 -18.63 -2.28 0.46
CA THR A 300 -17.72 -3.15 1.21
C THR A 300 -16.69 -2.26 1.92
N ALA A 301 -16.84 -2.09 3.24
CA ALA A 301 -15.92 -1.31 4.06
C ALA A 301 -15.49 -2.11 5.31
N PRO A 302 -14.31 -1.82 5.91
CA PRO A 302 -13.98 -2.35 7.23
C PRO A 302 -15.02 -1.92 8.26
N ALA A 303 -15.11 -2.64 9.39
CA ALA A 303 -15.98 -2.24 10.49
C ALA A 303 -15.58 -0.84 10.99
N GLY A 304 -16.51 0.11 10.92
CA GLY A 304 -16.27 1.53 11.17
C GLY A 304 -17.48 2.37 10.76
N ARG A 305 -17.38 3.70 10.89
CA ARG A 305 -18.42 4.61 10.40
C ARG A 305 -18.14 4.96 8.94
N VAL A 306 -19.05 4.58 8.07
CA VAL A 306 -19.05 5.00 6.66
C VAL A 306 -20.00 6.18 6.53
N TYR A 307 -19.50 7.29 5.97
CA TYR A 307 -20.29 8.47 5.64
C TYR A 307 -20.46 8.51 4.12
N LEU A 308 -21.70 8.58 3.65
CA LEU A 308 -22.02 8.87 2.26
C LEU A 308 -22.42 10.34 2.16
N LEU A 309 -21.62 11.14 1.47
CA LEU A 309 -21.87 12.55 1.25
C LEU A 309 -22.40 12.74 -0.18
N LEU A 310 -23.66 13.14 -0.31
CA LEU A 310 -24.20 13.59 -1.59
C LEU A 310 -23.64 14.99 -1.87
N LEU A 311 -22.84 15.16 -2.93
CA LEU A 311 -22.17 16.44 -3.21
C LEU A 311 -23.03 17.37 -4.09
N ALA A 312 -23.78 16.84 -5.06
CA ALA A 312 -24.67 17.62 -5.91
C ALA A 312 -25.66 16.74 -6.67
N ALA A 313 -26.84 17.28 -6.97
CA ALA A 313 -27.73 16.79 -8.02
C ALA A 313 -28.04 17.95 -8.97
N GLN A 314 -27.74 17.82 -10.26
CA GLN A 314 -27.97 18.89 -11.24
C GLN A 314 -29.00 18.48 -12.30
N ARG A 315 -29.95 19.37 -12.60
CA ARG A 315 -30.85 19.24 -13.76
C ARG A 315 -30.07 19.38 -15.07
N ILE A 316 -30.40 18.54 -16.07
CA ILE A 316 -29.66 18.34 -17.34
C ILE A 316 -29.51 19.63 -18.19
N ASP A 317 -30.28 20.66 -17.90
CA ASP A 317 -30.54 21.81 -18.74
C ASP A 317 -29.54 23.00 -18.58
N GLN A 318 -28.34 22.79 -18.02
CA GLN A 318 -27.28 23.82 -17.92
C GLN A 318 -25.89 23.30 -18.37
N PRO A 319 -25.13 24.06 -19.19
CA PRO A 319 -23.84 23.60 -19.74
C PRO A 319 -22.70 23.59 -18.70
N LEU A 320 -21.81 22.60 -18.84
CA LEU A 320 -20.59 22.43 -18.03
C LEU A 320 -19.58 23.56 -18.26
N GLY A 321 -19.58 24.56 -17.36
CA GLY A 321 -18.43 25.45 -17.18
C GLY A 321 -17.26 24.66 -16.58
N ARG A 322 -16.02 25.00 -16.97
CA ARG A 322 -14.76 24.39 -16.48
C ARG A 322 -14.83 24.10 -14.97
N LEU A 323 -14.43 22.90 -14.57
CA LEU A 323 -14.23 22.45 -13.18
C LEU A 323 -13.20 23.34 -12.46
N GLY A 324 -13.63 24.54 -12.09
CA GLY A 324 -12.95 25.43 -11.16
C GLY A 324 -13.91 25.68 -10.04
N THR A 325 -13.59 25.16 -8.85
CA THR A 325 -14.22 25.47 -7.57
C THR A 325 -15.75 25.37 -7.57
N LEU A 326 -16.27 24.19 -7.20
CA LEU A 326 -17.69 24.04 -6.88
C LEU A 326 -18.00 24.97 -5.69
N CYS A 327 -18.64 26.12 -5.93
CA CYS A 327 -19.24 26.92 -4.88
C CYS A 327 -20.37 26.10 -4.27
N LEU A 328 -20.12 25.54 -3.09
CA LEU A 328 -21.15 24.91 -2.27
C LEU A 328 -22.14 25.99 -1.86
N ASP A 329 -23.39 25.89 -2.33
CA ASP A 329 -24.49 26.64 -1.76
C ASP A 329 -24.64 26.22 -0.28
N PRO A 330 -24.53 27.14 0.70
CA PRO A 330 -24.63 26.81 2.12
C PRO A 330 -25.97 26.18 2.51
N SER A 331 -27.00 26.25 1.65
CA SER A 331 -28.32 25.68 1.91
C SER A 331 -28.49 24.24 1.40
N ALA A 332 -27.51 23.66 0.69
CA ALA A 332 -27.59 22.33 0.09
C ALA A 332 -26.91 21.21 0.92
N MET A 333 -26.79 21.35 2.24
CA MET A 333 -26.43 20.21 3.11
C MET A 333 -27.65 19.30 3.33
N LEU A 334 -27.89 18.35 2.42
CA LEU A 334 -28.75 17.21 2.72
C LEU A 334 -27.90 16.06 3.28
N LEU A 335 -27.96 15.89 4.60
CA LEU A 335 -27.41 14.73 5.29
C LEU A 335 -28.26 13.50 4.94
N LEU A 336 -27.74 12.59 4.10
CA LEU A 336 -28.47 11.39 3.68
C LEU A 336 -27.75 10.12 4.16
N ALA A 337 -28.37 9.49 5.16
CA ALA A 337 -28.08 8.19 5.76
C ALA A 337 -26.84 8.07 6.68
N ARG A 338 -27.12 7.74 7.94
CA ARG A 338 -26.16 7.26 8.96
C ARG A 338 -26.41 5.77 9.13
N THR A 339 -25.46 4.91 8.79
CA THR A 339 -25.53 3.48 9.10
C THR A 339 -24.44 3.11 10.10
N THR A 340 -24.70 2.09 10.92
CA THR A 340 -23.74 1.56 11.89
C THR A 340 -23.56 0.08 11.54
N MET A 341 -22.36 -0.31 11.09
CA MET A 341 -22.09 -1.70 10.72
C MET A 341 -21.97 -2.57 11.98
N PRO A 342 -22.81 -3.61 12.17
CA PRO A 342 -22.68 -4.52 13.31
C PRO A 342 -21.51 -5.49 13.12
N ALA A 343 -20.90 -5.90 14.24
CA ALA A 343 -19.76 -6.82 14.26
C ALA A 343 -20.23 -8.30 14.20
N THR A 344 -20.40 -8.88 13.01
CA THR A 344 -20.60 -10.33 12.85
C THR A 344 -19.78 -10.92 11.69
N PRO A 345 -19.35 -12.20 11.76
CA PRO A 345 -18.23 -12.75 10.98
C PRO A 345 -18.67 -13.53 9.74
N ARG A 346 -19.73 -13.08 9.06
CA ARG A 346 -20.09 -13.53 7.72
C ARG A 346 -20.42 -12.28 6.93
N LEU A 347 -19.80 -12.12 5.76
CA LEU A 347 -20.07 -11.06 4.78
C LEU A 347 -21.49 -10.52 4.92
N PRO A 348 -21.65 -9.19 5.04
CA PRO A 348 -22.75 -8.57 4.36
C PRO A 348 -22.20 -7.54 3.37
N VAL A 349 -22.53 -7.80 2.11
CA VAL A 349 -22.84 -6.73 1.18
C VAL A 349 -24.07 -6.03 1.79
N ASP A 350 -23.87 -4.94 2.51
CA ASP A 350 -24.99 -4.10 2.94
C ASP A 350 -25.31 -3.11 1.81
N SER A 351 -26.50 -3.26 1.26
CA SER A 351 -27.09 -2.34 0.30
C SER A 351 -27.54 -1.07 1.02
N VAL A 352 -26.89 0.06 0.79
CA VAL A 352 -27.45 1.36 1.22
C VAL A 352 -28.50 1.77 0.20
N GLN A 353 -29.77 1.81 0.63
CA GLN A 353 -30.86 2.34 -0.20
C GLN A 353 -31.03 3.83 0.03
N LEU A 354 -30.81 4.61 -1.02
CA LEU A 354 -31.08 6.04 -1.04
C LEU A 354 -32.39 6.27 -1.80
N ALA A 355 -33.38 6.88 -1.15
CA ALA A 355 -34.59 7.33 -1.81
C ALA A 355 -34.26 8.52 -2.71
N ILE A 356 -34.58 8.41 -4.00
CA ILE A 356 -34.44 9.52 -4.94
C ILE A 356 -35.72 10.38 -4.82
N PRO A 357 -35.61 11.69 -4.51
CA PRO A 357 -36.77 12.56 -4.45
C PRO A 357 -37.55 12.57 -5.77
N ASP A 358 -38.88 12.50 -5.71
CA ASP A 358 -39.73 12.57 -6.90
C ASP A 358 -39.44 13.88 -7.68
N GLY A 359 -39.14 13.76 -8.99
CA GLY A 359 -38.88 14.90 -9.89
C GLY A 359 -37.40 15.30 -10.09
N LEU A 360 -36.46 14.51 -9.59
CA LEU A 360 -35.03 14.65 -9.86
C LEU A 360 -34.67 14.03 -11.23
N HIS A 361 -34.21 14.84 -12.18
CA HIS A 361 -33.73 14.40 -13.50
C HIS A 361 -32.31 14.95 -13.73
N GLY A 362 -31.30 14.10 -13.95
CA GLY A 362 -29.93 14.53 -14.27
C GLY A 362 -28.78 13.78 -13.58
N ALA A 363 -27.60 14.42 -13.54
CA ALA A 363 -26.38 13.81 -13.00
C ALA A 363 -26.33 13.99 -11.47
N ILE A 364 -26.16 12.88 -10.77
CA ILE A 364 -25.97 12.82 -9.31
C ILE A 364 -24.49 12.57 -9.05
N TYR A 365 -23.89 13.40 -8.19
CA TYR A 365 -22.51 13.30 -7.73
C TYR A 365 -22.50 12.93 -6.25
N TRP A 366 -21.75 11.89 -5.89
CA TRP A 366 -21.55 11.52 -4.49
C TRP A 366 -20.09 11.28 -4.16
N GLN A 367 -19.78 11.44 -2.88
CA GLN A 367 -18.48 11.22 -2.27
C GLN A 367 -18.65 10.32 -1.07
N CYS A 368 -17.91 9.21 -1.04
CA CYS A 368 -17.87 8.35 0.14
C CYS A 368 -16.71 8.82 1.03
N ALA A 369 -16.93 8.91 2.33
CA ALA A 369 -15.91 9.22 3.31
C ALA A 369 -15.90 8.16 4.42
N PHE A 370 -14.72 7.71 4.82
CA PHE A 370 -14.55 6.78 5.93
C PHE A 370 -13.99 7.52 7.14
N ASP A 371 -14.52 7.21 8.30
CA ASP A 371 -13.97 7.64 9.59
C ASP A 371 -13.18 6.48 10.17
N ASP A 372 -11.86 6.69 10.22
CA ASP A 372 -10.85 5.73 10.66
C ASP A 372 -10.86 5.49 12.18
N GLY A 373 -11.78 6.12 12.92
CA GLY A 373 -11.86 6.05 14.37
C GLY A 373 -10.89 6.98 15.10
N LEU A 374 -10.10 7.78 14.37
CA LEU A 374 -9.21 8.82 14.90
C LEU A 374 -9.81 10.23 14.72
N GLY A 375 -11.06 10.32 14.28
CA GLY A 375 -11.77 11.60 14.08
C GLY A 375 -11.38 12.33 12.79
N ARG A 376 -10.79 11.61 11.82
CA ARG A 376 -10.46 12.13 10.47
C ARG A 376 -11.38 11.49 9.44
N LEU A 377 -11.92 12.31 8.55
CA LEU A 377 -12.75 11.89 7.42
C LEU A 377 -11.88 11.80 6.17
N ASP A 378 -11.63 10.58 5.68
CA ASP A 378 -10.88 10.34 4.45
C ASP A 378 -11.85 10.13 3.28
N VAL A 379 -11.69 10.91 2.21
CA VAL A 379 -12.46 10.76 0.96
C VAL A 379 -12.04 9.48 0.23
N LEU A 380 -12.97 8.56 0.05
CA LEU A 380 -12.75 7.21 -0.51
C LEU A 380 -12.97 7.12 -2.02
N SER A 381 -13.91 7.89 -2.58
CA SER A 381 -14.25 7.88 -4.01
C SER A 381 -15.10 9.07 -4.41
N ASN A 382 -14.99 9.49 -5.68
CA ASN A 382 -15.98 10.30 -6.37
C ASN A 382 -16.73 9.41 -7.36
N CYS A 383 -18.06 9.46 -7.39
CA CYS A 383 -18.83 8.73 -8.40
C CYS A 383 -19.91 9.62 -9.02
N THR A 384 -20.30 9.27 -10.24
CA THR A 384 -21.34 9.92 -11.02
C THR A 384 -22.40 8.91 -11.45
N ALA A 385 -23.68 9.29 -11.36
CA ALA A 385 -24.79 8.53 -11.93
C ALA A 385 -25.69 9.46 -12.74
N THR A 386 -26.26 8.99 -13.85
CA THR A 386 -27.20 9.78 -14.66
C THR A 386 -28.60 9.18 -14.57
N VAL A 387 -29.54 9.95 -14.03
CA VAL A 387 -30.95 9.56 -13.91
C VAL A 387 -31.73 10.13 -15.09
N PHE A 388 -32.32 9.24 -15.89
CA PHE A 388 -33.22 9.58 -16.98
C PHE A 388 -34.69 9.43 -16.53
N PRO A 389 -35.65 10.10 -17.19
CA PRO A 389 -37.08 9.90 -16.94
C PRO A 389 -37.51 8.43 -17.03
#